data_AF-A0A8S9MBU9-F1
#
_entry.id   AF-A0A8S9MBU9-F1
#
_cell.length_a   1.000
_cell.length_b   1.000
_cell.length_c   1.000
_cell.angle_alpha   90.00
_cell.angle_beta   90.00
_cell.angle_gamma   90.00
#
_symmetry.space_group_name_H-M   'P 1'
#
loop_
_entity.id
_entity.type
_entity.pdbx_description
1 polymer ?
#
loop_
_entity_poly.entity_id
_entity_poly.type
_entity_poly.pdbx_seq_one_letter_code
_entity_poly.pdbx_strand_id
1 'polypeptide(L)'
;MTQKARGFNTVLYWKDHSCKMLKAHGKSKTYKFYNYTSGHIHHCTLRNLEYDTKYYYMGGVGQTERKFWFFTPPKPGADVPYTFGFIGFQDTITNKTERVGNVRTRFRRSEEP
;
A
#
# COMPACT_ATOMS: atom_id res chain seq x y z
N MET A 1 7.24 18.48 -5.03
CA MET A 1 6.05 19.29 -5.37
C MET A 1 4.81 18.61 -4.81
N THR A 2 3.98 19.31 -4.03
CA THR A 2 2.73 18.76 -3.50
C THR A 2 1.67 18.72 -4.61
N GLN A 3 1.07 17.55 -4.85
CA GLN A 3 0.06 17.36 -5.89
C GLN A 3 -1.18 18.22 -5.56
N LYS A 4 -1.40 19.28 -6.35
CA LYS A 4 -2.47 20.28 -6.13
C LYS A 4 -3.86 19.73 -6.44
N ALA A 5 -3.98 18.88 -7.46
CA ALA A 5 -5.24 18.28 -7.86
C ALA A 5 -5.65 17.17 -6.88
N ARG A 6 -6.95 17.09 -6.58
CA ARG A 6 -7.51 16.17 -5.58
C ARG A 6 -7.26 14.69 -5.90
N GLY A 7 -6.97 14.33 -7.15
CA GLY A 7 -6.79 12.94 -7.57
C GLY A 7 -8.08 12.11 -7.45
N PHE A 8 -8.03 10.85 -7.89
CA PHE A 8 -9.13 9.91 -7.68
C PHE A 8 -8.93 9.13 -6.38
N ASN A 9 -10.01 8.95 -5.63
CA ASN A 9 -10.05 8.14 -4.42
C ASN A 9 -10.28 6.65 -4.69
N THR A 10 -10.20 6.22 -5.95
CA THR A 10 -10.52 4.85 -6.35
C THR A 10 -9.27 3.99 -6.34
N VAL A 11 -9.38 2.83 -5.72
CA VAL A 11 -8.39 1.76 -5.77
C VAL A 11 -9.02 0.57 -6.50
N LEU A 12 -8.34 0.08 -7.53
CA LEU A 12 -8.68 -1.19 -8.17
C LEU A 12 -7.87 -2.29 -7.51
N TYR A 13 -8.48 -3.45 -7.25
CA TYR A 13 -7.78 -4.58 -6.65
C TYR A 13 -8.35 -5.91 -7.09
N TRP A 14 -7.51 -6.95 -7.10
CA TRP A 14 -7.90 -8.29 -7.53
C TRP A 14 -6.98 -9.34 -6.92
N LYS A 15 -7.52 -10.54 -6.73
CA LYS A 15 -6.77 -11.71 -6.27
C LYS A 15 -5.84 -12.20 -7.39
N ASP A 16 -4.67 -12.71 -7.05
CA ASP A 16 -3.77 -13.35 -8.02
C ASP A 16 -4.50 -14.48 -8.75
N HIS A 17 -4.27 -14.61 -10.06
CA HIS A 17 -4.99 -15.53 -10.95
C HIS A 17 -6.52 -15.36 -11.03
N SER A 18 -7.09 -14.25 -10.55
CA SER A 18 -8.52 -13.95 -10.72
C SER A 18 -8.78 -13.10 -11.95
N CYS A 19 -9.83 -13.44 -12.70
CA CYS A 19 -10.34 -12.59 -13.80
C CYS A 19 -11.23 -11.44 -13.29
N LYS A 20 -11.55 -11.39 -11.98
CA LYS A 20 -12.48 -10.41 -11.42
C LYS A 20 -11.73 -9.27 -10.74
N MET A 21 -11.80 -8.09 -11.35
CA MET A 21 -11.30 -6.86 -10.75
C MET A 21 -12.38 -6.15 -9.94
N LEU A 22 -12.03 -5.80 -8.70
CA LEU A 22 -12.90 -5.11 -7.76
C LEU A 22 -12.48 -3.64 -7.63
N LYS A 23 -13.42 -2.80 -7.19
CA LYS A 23 -13.20 -1.38 -6.93
C LYS A 23 -13.48 -1.06 -5.47
N ALA A 24 -12.64 -0.23 -4.86
CA ALA A 24 -12.85 0.34 -3.54
C ALA A 24 -12.71 1.87 -3.61
N HIS A 25 -13.52 2.57 -2.84
CA HIS A 25 -13.48 4.03 -2.75
C HIS A 25 -12.96 4.46 -1.40
N GLY A 26 -11.87 5.22 -1.42
CA GLY A 26 -11.26 5.84 -0.26
C GLY A 26 -11.79 7.24 0.02
N LYS A 27 -11.13 7.92 0.96
CA LYS A 27 -11.34 9.32 1.30
C LYS A 27 -10.03 10.08 1.21
N SER A 28 -10.11 11.32 0.74
CA SER A 28 -8.98 12.24 0.70
C SER A 28 -9.05 13.21 1.87
N LYS A 29 -7.91 13.52 2.49
CA LYS A 29 -7.77 14.56 3.50
C LYS A 29 -6.57 15.45 3.20
N THR A 30 -6.60 16.67 3.70
CA THR A 30 -5.46 17.59 3.71
C THR A 30 -5.23 18.07 5.14
N TYR A 31 -4.02 18.49 5.46
CA TYR A 31 -3.71 19.12 6.74
C TYR A 31 -2.85 20.37 6.54
N LYS A 32 -2.83 21.22 7.55
CA LYS A 32 -1.96 22.40 7.63
C LYS A 32 -1.06 22.30 8.84
N PHE A 33 0.17 22.77 8.70
CA PHE A 33 1.15 22.86 9.78
C PHE A 33 1.97 24.14 9.57
N TYR A 34 1.78 25.14 10.44
CA TYR A 34 2.29 26.50 10.22
C TYR A 34 1.93 27.04 8.82
N ASN A 35 2.93 27.43 8.03
CA ASN A 35 2.78 27.92 6.66
C ASN A 35 2.72 26.79 5.61
N TYR A 36 2.87 25.53 6.01
CA TYR A 36 2.79 24.38 5.13
C TYR A 36 1.35 23.88 5.00
N THR A 37 0.93 23.61 3.77
CA THR A 37 -0.31 22.88 3.46
C THR A 37 0.05 21.60 2.72
N SER A 38 -0.45 20.46 3.20
CA SER A 38 -0.20 19.17 2.58
C SER A 38 -0.87 19.06 1.21
N GLY A 39 -0.41 18.11 0.41
CA GLY A 39 -1.17 17.61 -0.73
C GLY A 39 -2.38 16.80 -0.25
N HIS A 40 -3.11 16.21 -1.18
CA HIS A 40 -4.24 15.33 -0.88
C HIS A 40 -3.72 13.94 -0.45
N ILE A 41 -4.08 13.53 0.76
CA ILE A 41 -3.71 12.24 1.35
C ILE A 41 -4.90 11.30 1.20
N HIS A 42 -4.68 10.20 0.50
CA HIS A 42 -5.71 9.24 0.17
C HIS A 42 -5.64 8.02 1.10
N HIS A 43 -6.74 7.72 1.78
CA HIS A 43 -6.89 6.50 2.57
C HIS A 43 -8.00 5.64 1.99
N CYS A 44 -7.70 4.38 1.66
CA CYS A 44 -8.67 3.42 1.16
C CYS A 44 -8.53 2.11 1.94
N THR A 45 -9.64 1.61 2.49
CA THR A 45 -9.67 0.34 3.22
C THR A 45 -10.26 -0.74 2.34
N LEU A 46 -9.47 -1.76 2.02
CA LEU A 46 -9.95 -2.98 1.37
C LEU A 46 -10.51 -3.91 2.46
N ARG A 47 -11.69 -4.49 2.24
CA ARG A 47 -12.41 -5.32 3.21
C ARG A 47 -12.74 -6.68 2.61
N ASN A 48 -13.03 -7.65 3.48
CA ASN A 48 -13.50 -8.98 3.11
C ASN A 48 -12.56 -9.71 2.14
N LEU A 49 -11.26 -9.57 2.37
CA LEU A 49 -10.23 -10.27 1.62
C LEU A 49 -10.05 -11.68 2.17
N GLU A 50 -9.67 -12.61 1.31
CA GLU A 50 -9.33 -13.98 1.71
C GLU A 50 -7.99 -14.01 2.45
N TYR A 51 -7.83 -14.92 3.41
CA TYR A 51 -6.58 -15.14 4.14
C TYR A 51 -5.51 -15.80 3.24
N ASP A 52 -4.24 -15.63 3.62
CA ASP A 52 -3.05 -16.15 2.94
C ASP A 52 -3.08 -16.05 1.41
N THR A 53 -3.56 -14.92 0.92
CA THR A 53 -3.85 -14.72 -0.50
C THR A 53 -3.13 -13.49 -1.01
N LYS A 54 -2.52 -13.62 -2.19
CA LYS A 54 -1.90 -12.50 -2.88
C LYS A 54 -2.95 -11.66 -3.60
N TYR A 55 -2.90 -10.36 -3.36
CA TYR A 55 -3.73 -9.37 -4.04
C TYR A 55 -2.84 -8.36 -4.75
N TYR A 56 -3.21 -8.03 -5.98
CA TYR A 56 -2.72 -6.83 -6.64
C TYR A 56 -3.68 -5.69 -6.34
N TYR A 57 -3.13 -4.48 -6.31
CA TYR A 57 -3.93 -3.27 -6.32
C TYR A 57 -3.26 -2.16 -7.09
N MET A 58 -4.07 -1.22 -7.57
CA MET A 58 -3.67 -0.10 -8.38
C MET A 58 -4.29 1.18 -7.85
N GLY A 59 -3.45 2.18 -7.61
CA GLY A 59 -3.85 3.54 -7.24
C GLY A 59 -3.56 4.53 -8.36
N GLY A 60 -4.15 5.72 -8.29
CA GLY A 60 -3.95 6.77 -9.31
C GLY A 60 -4.67 6.51 -10.63
N VAL A 61 -5.72 5.67 -10.60
CA VAL A 61 -6.54 5.23 -11.74
C VAL A 61 -7.04 6.44 -12.53
N GLY A 62 -6.81 6.47 -13.84
CA GLY A 62 -7.18 7.59 -14.71
C GLY A 62 -6.27 8.83 -14.62
N GLN A 63 -5.11 8.73 -13.95
CA GLN A 63 -4.07 9.77 -13.93
C GLN A 63 -2.68 9.18 -14.16
N THR A 64 -2.01 8.76 -13.08
CA THR A 64 -0.70 8.11 -13.13
C THR A 64 -0.82 6.83 -12.34
N GLU A 65 -1.14 5.76 -13.05
CA GLU A 65 -1.45 4.48 -12.45
C GLU A 65 -0.18 3.83 -11.92
N ARG A 66 -0.27 3.25 -10.72
CA ARG A 66 0.82 2.50 -10.12
C ARG A 66 0.27 1.23 -9.51
N LYS A 67 0.87 0.11 -9.90
CA LYS A 67 0.47 -1.23 -9.47
C LYS A 67 1.44 -1.76 -8.42
N PHE A 68 0.86 -2.40 -7.41
CA PHE A 68 1.54 -3.00 -6.28
C PHE A 68 0.86 -4.32 -5.94
N TRP A 69 1.49 -5.10 -5.07
CA TRP A 69 0.87 -6.30 -4.52
C TRP A 69 1.23 -6.51 -3.07
N PHE A 70 0.36 -7.24 -2.37
CA PHE A 70 0.58 -7.69 -1.01
C PHE A 70 -0.02 -9.08 -0.78
N PHE A 71 0.41 -9.75 0.28
CA PHE A 71 -0.26 -10.94 0.81
C PHE A 71 -1.08 -10.59 2.05
N THR A 72 -2.31 -11.05 2.11
CA THR A 72 -3.05 -11.11 3.37
C THR A 72 -2.37 -12.10 4.33
N PRO A 73 -2.44 -11.89 5.65
CA PRO A 73 -1.93 -12.86 6.60
C PRO A 73 -2.75 -14.17 6.54
N PRO A 74 -2.20 -15.29 7.02
CA PRO A 74 -2.98 -16.50 7.24
C PRO A 74 -4.07 -16.26 8.29
N LYS A 75 -5.08 -17.15 8.30
CA LYS A 75 -6.16 -17.10 9.28
C LYS A 75 -5.55 -17.26 10.70
N PRO A 76 -5.96 -16.47 11.69
CA PRO A 76 -5.47 -16.61 13.06
C PRO A 76 -5.69 -18.03 13.61
N GLY A 77 -4.66 -18.58 14.28
CA GLY A 77 -4.68 -19.88 14.93
C GLY A 77 -3.45 -20.06 15.83
N ALA A 78 -3.54 -20.95 16.82
CA ALA A 78 -2.50 -21.13 17.85
C ALA A 78 -1.13 -21.47 17.25
N ASP A 79 -1.11 -22.33 16.23
CA ASP A 79 0.12 -22.88 15.64
C ASP A 79 0.46 -22.28 14.27
N VAL A 80 -0.09 -21.09 13.95
CA VAL A 80 0.11 -20.47 12.64
C VAL A 80 1.37 -19.59 12.65
N PRO A 81 2.42 -19.93 11.87
CA PRO A 81 3.66 -19.16 11.88
C PRO A 81 3.51 -17.82 11.15
N TYR A 82 4.16 -16.78 11.67
CA TYR A 82 4.29 -15.50 11.00
C TYR A 82 5.63 -14.84 11.32
N THR A 83 6.23 -14.18 10.33
CA THR A 83 7.51 -13.48 10.50
C THR A 83 7.28 -11.99 10.43
N PHE A 84 7.68 -11.28 11.50
CA PHE A 84 7.62 -9.82 11.56
C PHE A 84 9.02 -9.24 11.34
N GLY A 85 9.12 -8.23 10.47
CA GLY A 85 10.30 -7.38 10.41
C GLY A 85 10.24 -6.35 11.55
N PHE A 86 11.29 -6.24 12.35
CA PHE A 86 11.40 -5.23 13.39
C PHE A 86 12.34 -4.13 12.95
N ILE A 87 11.82 -2.90 12.82
CA ILE A 87 12.61 -1.72 12.44
C ILE A 87 12.28 -0.61 13.45
N GLY A 88 13.26 -0.25 14.28
CA GLY A 88 13.19 0.88 15.20
C GLY A 88 14.01 2.07 14.70
N PHE A 89 13.58 3.28 15.05
CA PHE A 89 14.24 4.58 14.80
C PHE A 89 14.88 4.75 13.41
N GLN A 90 14.17 5.40 12.51
CA GLN A 90 14.56 5.54 11.11
C GLN A 90 14.80 7.00 10.72
N ASP A 91 15.85 7.59 11.28
CA ASP A 91 16.30 8.94 10.91
C ASP A 91 16.77 9.01 9.46
N THR A 92 16.48 10.12 8.80
CA THR A 92 16.85 10.41 7.40
C THR A 92 18.35 10.55 7.15
N ILE A 93 19.18 10.50 8.18
CA ILE A 93 20.62 10.84 8.12
C ILE A 93 21.50 9.60 7.90
N THR A 94 21.04 8.39 8.22
CA THR A 94 21.78 7.14 7.94
C THR A 94 21.34 6.51 6.61
N ASN A 95 22.22 5.74 5.96
CA ASN A 95 21.93 5.05 4.70
C ASN A 95 20.77 4.04 4.87
N LYS A 96 19.54 4.47 4.56
CA LYS A 96 18.29 3.71 4.79
C LYS A 96 18.15 2.49 3.88
N THR A 97 18.83 2.48 2.75
CA THR A 97 18.63 1.51 1.67
C THR A 97 19.10 0.11 2.07
N GLU A 98 20.22 -0.01 2.80
CA GLU A 98 20.71 -1.31 3.28
C GLU A 98 19.80 -1.92 4.36
N ARG A 99 19.32 -1.10 5.30
CA ARG A 99 18.48 -1.58 6.42
C ARG A 99 17.12 -2.11 5.96
N VAL A 100 16.52 -1.48 4.95
CA VAL A 100 15.22 -1.92 4.40
C VAL A 100 15.41 -3.05 3.39
N GLY A 101 16.53 -3.10 2.65
CA GLY A 101 16.81 -4.12 1.64
C GLY A 101 16.89 -5.55 2.19
N ASN A 102 17.35 -5.72 3.43
CA ASN A 102 17.50 -7.03 4.07
C ASN A 102 16.20 -7.58 4.70
N VAL A 103 15.13 -6.78 4.75
CA VAL A 103 13.84 -7.23 5.29
C VAL A 103 12.96 -7.71 4.15
N ARG A 104 12.69 -9.03 4.10
CA ARG A 104 11.77 -9.62 3.11
C ARG A 104 10.33 -9.16 3.40
N THR A 105 9.84 -8.16 2.66
CA THR A 105 8.48 -7.64 2.83
C THR A 105 7.45 -8.42 2.00
N ARG A 106 6.25 -8.62 2.57
CA ARG A 106 5.07 -9.14 1.86
C ARG A 106 4.34 -8.05 1.05
N PHE A 107 5.01 -6.94 0.76
CA PHE A 107 4.50 -5.80 0.00
C PHE A 107 5.57 -5.35 -0.99
N ARG A 108 5.25 -5.31 -2.29
CA ARG A 108 6.16 -4.78 -3.30
C ARG A 108 5.41 -4.03 -4.41
N ARG A 109 6.16 -3.17 -5.10
CA ARG A 109 5.77 -2.69 -6.43
C ARG A 109 5.73 -3.90 -7.36
N SER A 110 4.69 -4.01 -8.18
CA SER A 110 4.75 -4.94 -9.31
C SER A 110 5.67 -4.30 -10.34
N GLU A 111 6.73 -4.98 -10.72
CA GLU A 111 7.43 -4.66 -11.95
C GLU A 111 6.43 -4.90 -13.11
N GLU A 112 6.38 -3.97 -14.06
CA GLU A 112 5.84 -4.29 -15.38
C GLU A 112 6.83 -5.24 -16.07
N PRO A 113 6.36 -6.17 -16.92
CA PRO A 113 7.26 -6.85 -17.84
C PRO A 113 8.02 -5.86 -18.72
#